data_AF-A0A9E6AZ54-F1
#
_entry.id   AF-A0A9E6AZ54-F1
#
_cell.length_a   1.000
_cell.length_b   1.000
_cell.length_c   1.000
_cell.angle_alpha   90.00
_cell.angle_beta   90.00
_cell.angle_gamma   90.00
#
_symmetry.space_group_name_H-M   'P 1'
#
loop_
_entity.id
_entity.type
_entity.pdbx_description
1 polymer ?
#
loop_
_entity_poly.entity_id
_entity_poly.type
_entity_poly.pdbx_seq_one_letter_code
_entity_poly.pdbx_strand_id
1 'polypeptide(L)'
;MRYINKIIYHFILLFFISTPYLVFACDIPRSHSRDHHIELVKRTNNIVLAKAIFTKNSTKPTFEVLEVIKGKVGKNISLPRGRIVSDETKAAHYYSNKGVAVDFEGHTNLLFWDKFAARPGLGSDCMIRPSFMVGKTYLLFLGNQDLRGYEEIIVDDDLWLLAVRKLVRNPKLASGLSITIKEWLEMSNNAFIGVANDCQGNGFTVKRTLKGKLPLIWNTSQNESKQPLKPSSDYRCLKGAEFLIISYIDGFTYFGSRLATQVRITDNEASLVQDLQNSQIQIIGTKILKFK
;
A
#
# COMPACT_ATOMS: atom_id res chain seq x y z
N MET A 1 47.35 1.17 41.84
CA MET A 1 46.62 1.90 40.77
C MET A 1 46.83 1.39 39.34
N ARG A 2 48.02 0.91 38.92
CA ARG A 2 48.24 0.44 37.52
C ARG A 2 47.44 -0.80 37.08
N TYR A 3 47.01 -1.67 38.00
CA TYR A 3 46.32 -2.92 37.67
C TYR A 3 44.84 -2.74 37.29
N ILE A 4 44.17 -1.74 37.88
CA ILE A 4 42.74 -1.46 37.65
C ILE A 4 42.51 -0.98 36.21
N ASN A 5 43.44 -0.19 35.66
CA ASN A 5 43.34 0.29 34.29
C ASN A 5 43.33 -0.87 33.27
N LYS A 6 44.11 -1.94 33.48
CA LYS A 6 44.17 -3.09 32.55
C LYS A 6 42.86 -3.86 32.46
N ILE A 7 42.15 -4.03 33.58
CA ILE A 7 40.88 -4.76 33.64
C ILE A 7 39.77 -3.96 32.95
N ILE A 8 39.75 -2.64 33.17
CA ILE A 8 38.78 -1.74 32.51
C ILE A 8 38.95 -1.77 30.99
N TYR A 9 40.18 -1.72 30.46
CA TYR A 9 40.41 -1.83 29.01
C TYR A 9 39.96 -3.17 28.43
N HIS A 10 40.13 -4.29 29.15
CA HIS A 10 39.67 -5.60 28.68
C HIS A 10 38.14 -5.69 28.67
N PHE A 11 37.46 -5.16 29.68
CA PHE A 11 35.98 -5.13 29.71
C PHE A 11 35.40 -4.23 28.61
N ILE A 12 36.01 -3.06 28.37
CA ILE A 12 35.59 -2.17 27.28
C ILE A 12 35.79 -2.86 25.92
N LEU A 13 36.95 -3.49 25.70
CA LEU A 13 37.21 -4.21 24.44
C LEU A 13 36.24 -5.39 24.25
N LEU A 14 35.97 -6.18 25.30
CA LEU A 14 35.00 -7.28 25.23
C LEU A 14 33.58 -6.76 24.97
N PHE A 15 33.19 -5.62 25.52
CA PHE A 15 31.87 -5.01 25.28
C PHE A 15 31.70 -4.54 23.83
N PHE A 16 32.75 -3.99 23.19
CA PHE A 16 32.73 -3.62 21.77
C PHE A 16 32.80 -4.81 20.80
N ILE A 17 33.32 -5.97 21.23
CA ILE A 17 33.35 -7.21 20.42
C ILE A 17 32.07 -8.04 20.62
N SER A 18 31.46 -7.97 21.81
CA SER A 18 30.27 -8.77 22.18
C SER A 18 28.94 -8.04 22.01
N THR A 19 28.95 -6.74 21.71
CA THR A 19 27.75 -6.11 21.14
C THR A 19 27.69 -6.57 19.69
N PRO A 20 26.80 -7.51 19.31
CA PRO A 20 26.53 -7.71 17.90
C PRO A 20 26.08 -6.34 17.43
N TYR A 21 26.91 -5.68 16.61
CA TYR A 21 26.44 -4.55 15.83
C TYR A 21 25.11 -5.02 15.29
N LEU A 22 24.03 -4.38 15.73
CA LEU A 22 22.71 -4.58 15.15
C LEU A 22 22.91 -4.08 13.73
N VAL A 23 23.38 -4.97 12.87
CA VAL A 23 23.62 -4.67 11.48
C VAL A 23 22.22 -4.57 10.93
N PHE A 24 21.67 -3.37 10.95
CA PHE A 24 20.46 -2.96 10.23
C PHE A 24 20.78 -3.03 8.73
N ALA A 25 21.18 -4.21 8.25
CA ALA A 25 21.86 -4.39 6.98
C ALA A 25 20.98 -3.89 5.83
N CYS A 26 19.66 -3.87 6.02
CA CYS A 26 18.67 -3.52 5.00
C CYS A 26 17.76 -2.35 5.37
N ASP A 27 18.07 -1.56 6.39
CA ASP A 27 17.26 -0.36 6.69
C ASP A 27 17.37 0.70 5.60
N ILE A 28 18.47 0.69 4.85
CA ILE A 28 18.65 1.50 3.65
C ILE A 28 18.47 0.59 2.43
N PRO A 29 17.24 0.44 1.91
CA PRO A 29 17.02 -0.22 0.64
C PRO A 29 17.88 0.44 -0.44
N ARG A 30 18.26 -0.33 -1.45
CA ARG A 30 18.83 0.25 -2.67
C ARG A 30 17.90 1.34 -3.18
N SER A 31 18.48 2.41 -3.70
CA SER A 31 17.82 3.68 -4.09
C SER A 31 16.57 3.53 -4.97
N HIS A 32 16.33 2.35 -5.53
CA HIS A 32 15.24 2.07 -6.46
C HIS A 32 14.37 0.87 -6.07
N SER A 33 14.47 0.35 -4.85
CA SER A 33 13.64 -0.80 -4.43
C SER A 33 12.29 -0.40 -3.82
N ARG A 34 12.06 0.91 -3.78
CA ARG A 34 10.96 1.62 -3.13
C ARG A 34 10.56 2.82 -3.98
N ASP A 35 10.76 2.75 -5.29
CA ASP A 35 10.39 3.88 -6.14
C ASP A 35 8.87 4.03 -6.14
N HIS A 36 8.40 5.26 -6.37
CA HIS A 36 7.00 5.49 -6.64
C HIS A 36 6.56 4.62 -7.83
N HIS A 37 5.37 4.03 -7.79
CA HIS A 37 4.92 3.04 -8.80
C HIS A 37 5.01 3.56 -10.23
N ILE A 38 4.78 4.85 -10.43
CA ILE A 38 4.91 5.51 -11.73
C ILE A 38 6.34 5.38 -12.26
N GLU A 39 7.33 5.67 -11.43
CA GLU A 39 8.74 5.61 -11.82
C GLU A 39 9.17 4.17 -12.07
N LEU A 40 8.67 3.22 -11.29
CA LEU A 40 8.83 1.79 -11.56
C LEU A 40 8.30 1.40 -12.96
N VAL A 41 7.08 1.81 -13.32
CA VAL A 41 6.51 1.52 -14.66
C VAL A 41 7.28 2.20 -15.77
N LYS A 42 7.68 3.46 -15.58
CA LYS A 42 8.44 4.22 -16.58
C LYS A 42 9.78 3.58 -16.90
N ARG A 43 10.59 3.28 -15.86
CA ARG A 43 11.95 2.76 -16.03
C ARG A 43 12.02 1.28 -16.40
N THR A 44 10.95 0.52 -16.17
CA THR A 44 10.95 -0.91 -16.49
C THR A 44 10.74 -1.13 -17.98
N ASN A 45 11.68 -1.81 -18.64
CA ASN A 45 11.61 -2.07 -20.08
C ASN A 45 10.63 -3.18 -20.44
N ASN A 46 10.52 -4.21 -19.59
CA ASN A 46 9.68 -5.38 -19.85
C ASN A 46 8.74 -5.60 -18.67
N ILE A 47 7.44 -5.52 -18.91
CA ILE A 47 6.39 -5.73 -17.93
C ILE A 47 5.44 -6.79 -18.49
N VAL A 48 5.17 -7.82 -17.70
CA VAL A 48 4.35 -8.96 -18.14
C VAL A 48 3.38 -9.40 -17.07
N LEU A 49 2.23 -9.90 -17.49
CA LEU A 49 1.36 -10.74 -16.67
C LEU A 49 1.74 -12.19 -16.95
N ALA A 50 2.09 -12.95 -15.92
CA ALA A 50 2.60 -14.31 -16.12
C ALA A 50 2.14 -15.27 -15.02
N LYS A 51 1.88 -16.52 -15.39
CA LYS A 51 1.51 -17.59 -14.46
C LYS A 51 2.75 -18.34 -13.99
N ALA A 52 2.93 -18.49 -12.69
CA ALA A 52 4.02 -19.29 -12.16
C ALA A 52 3.81 -20.77 -12.52
N ILE A 53 4.84 -21.42 -13.09
CA ILE A 53 4.79 -22.81 -13.52
C ILE A 53 5.86 -23.64 -12.80
N PHE A 54 5.56 -24.92 -12.59
CA PHE A 54 6.53 -25.85 -12.06
C PHE A 54 7.42 -26.40 -13.19
N THR A 55 8.72 -26.23 -13.05
CA THR A 55 9.70 -26.83 -13.96
C THR A 55 10.53 -27.84 -13.18
N LYS A 56 10.37 -29.13 -13.48
CA LYS A 56 11.17 -30.21 -12.89
C LYS A 56 12.66 -29.89 -13.13
N ASN A 57 13.46 -29.86 -12.07
CA ASN A 57 14.91 -29.56 -12.07
C ASN A 57 15.31 -28.08 -12.20
N SER A 58 14.38 -27.12 -12.20
CA SER A 58 14.76 -25.70 -12.07
C SER A 58 14.77 -25.27 -10.62
N THR A 59 15.88 -24.66 -10.18
CA THR A 59 15.94 -23.94 -8.89
C THR A 59 15.45 -22.49 -9.02
N LYS A 60 15.25 -22.01 -10.24
CA LYS A 60 14.80 -20.65 -10.54
C LYS A 60 13.29 -20.61 -10.74
N PRO A 61 12.60 -19.57 -10.26
CA PRO A 61 11.21 -19.35 -10.59
C PRO A 61 11.00 -19.21 -12.10
N THR A 62 10.12 -20.01 -12.68
CA THR A 62 9.73 -19.98 -14.09
C THR A 62 8.27 -19.61 -14.23
N PHE A 63 7.95 -18.86 -15.29
CA PHE A 63 6.60 -18.39 -15.58
C PHE A 63 6.26 -18.59 -17.05
N GLU A 64 4.99 -18.92 -17.29
CA GLU A 64 4.33 -18.83 -18.59
C GLU A 64 3.79 -17.40 -18.75
N VAL A 65 4.22 -16.69 -19.79
CA VAL A 65 3.76 -15.33 -20.07
C VAL A 65 2.35 -15.38 -20.65
N LEU A 66 1.41 -14.73 -19.96
CA LEU A 66 0.01 -14.60 -20.38
C LEU A 66 -0.20 -13.35 -21.24
N GLU A 67 0.42 -12.23 -20.84
CA GLU A 67 0.32 -10.95 -21.53
C GLU A 67 1.66 -10.21 -21.45
N VAL A 68 2.09 -9.65 -22.59
CA VAL A 68 3.20 -8.69 -22.62
C VAL A 68 2.60 -7.28 -22.56
N ILE A 69 2.70 -6.65 -21.40
CA ILE A 69 2.14 -5.30 -21.18
C ILE A 69 3.11 -4.25 -21.74
N LYS A 70 4.42 -4.44 -21.58
CA LYS A 70 5.47 -3.56 -22.11
C LYS A 70 6.69 -4.37 -22.53
N GLY A 71 7.32 -3.97 -23.64
CA GLY A 71 8.59 -4.53 -24.10
C GLY A 71 8.43 -5.77 -24.99
N LYS A 72 9.43 -6.65 -24.97
CA LYS A 72 9.47 -7.89 -25.77
C LYS A 72 10.08 -9.02 -24.94
N VAL A 73 9.34 -10.11 -24.77
CA VAL A 73 9.75 -11.27 -23.99
C VAL A 73 9.36 -12.57 -24.70
N GLY A 74 10.01 -13.67 -24.35
CA GLY A 74 9.61 -15.00 -24.83
C GLY A 74 8.37 -15.53 -24.13
N LYS A 75 7.83 -16.66 -24.64
CA LYS A 75 6.65 -17.34 -24.07
C LYS A 75 6.83 -17.77 -22.62
N ASN A 76 8.06 -18.14 -22.26
CA ASN A 76 8.42 -18.50 -20.89
C ASN A 76 9.56 -17.59 -20.42
N ILE A 77 9.54 -17.23 -19.16
CA ILE A 77 10.59 -16.44 -18.52
C ILE A 77 11.03 -17.10 -17.22
N SER A 78 12.26 -16.83 -16.80
CA SER A 78 12.76 -17.26 -15.49
C SER A 78 13.40 -16.10 -14.76
N LEU A 79 13.10 -15.97 -13.47
CA LEU A 79 13.70 -14.94 -12.63
C LEU A 79 15.02 -15.45 -12.04
N PRO A 80 16.06 -14.59 -11.94
CA PRO A 80 17.34 -15.00 -11.37
C PRO A 80 17.28 -15.27 -9.87
N ARG A 81 16.24 -14.77 -9.18
CA ARG A 81 16.04 -14.86 -7.73
C ARG A 81 14.57 -15.09 -7.41
N GLY A 82 14.34 -15.57 -6.19
CA GLY A 82 13.02 -15.91 -5.67
C GLY A 82 12.87 -17.41 -5.45
N ARG A 83 11.68 -17.81 -5.01
CA ARG A 83 11.34 -19.20 -4.72
C ARG A 83 9.98 -19.53 -5.31
N ILE A 84 9.84 -20.71 -5.91
CA ILE A 84 8.54 -21.29 -6.24
C ILE A 84 8.13 -22.28 -5.15
N VAL A 85 6.88 -22.21 -4.73
CA VAL A 85 6.24 -23.11 -3.78
C VAL A 85 5.08 -23.79 -4.51
N SER A 86 5.07 -25.12 -4.52
CA SER A 86 4.02 -25.92 -5.16
C SER A 86 2.92 -26.37 -4.19
N ASP A 87 3.13 -26.18 -2.90
CA ASP A 87 2.27 -26.68 -1.83
C ASP A 87 1.62 -25.49 -1.11
N GLU A 88 0.30 -25.35 -1.28
CA GLU A 88 -0.48 -24.27 -0.67
C GLU A 88 -0.41 -24.28 0.86
N THR A 89 -0.27 -25.45 1.50
CA THR A 89 -0.19 -25.54 2.97
C THR A 89 1.13 -24.96 3.48
N LYS A 90 2.23 -25.21 2.76
CA LYS A 90 3.55 -24.64 3.05
C LYS A 90 3.60 -23.15 2.74
N ALA A 91 2.92 -22.73 1.67
CA ALA A 91 2.79 -21.33 1.34
C ALA A 91 1.98 -20.58 2.40
N ALA A 92 0.84 -21.12 2.82
CA ALA A 92 0.01 -20.57 3.88
C ALA A 92 0.80 -20.41 5.17
N HIS A 93 1.56 -21.43 5.60
CA HIS A 93 2.43 -21.31 6.78
C HIS A 93 3.49 -20.21 6.64
N TYR A 94 4.02 -19.99 5.43
CA TYR A 94 4.99 -18.93 5.16
C TYR A 94 4.36 -17.53 5.21
N TYR A 95 3.13 -17.37 4.71
CA TYR A 95 2.41 -16.09 4.66
C TYR A 95 1.66 -15.77 5.97
N SER A 96 1.04 -16.75 6.61
CA SER A 96 0.23 -16.60 7.83
C SER A 96 1.08 -16.19 9.03
N ASN A 97 2.28 -16.78 9.17
CA ASN A 97 3.19 -16.45 10.27
C ASN A 97 3.80 -15.05 10.14
N LYS A 98 3.70 -14.42 8.96
CA LYS A 98 4.16 -13.05 8.74
C LYS A 98 3.03 -12.03 8.62
N GLY A 99 1.77 -12.47 8.69
CA GLY A 99 0.60 -11.57 8.65
C GLY A 99 0.51 -10.72 7.38
N VAL A 100 1.09 -11.16 6.25
CA VAL A 100 1.18 -10.32 5.07
C VAL A 100 0.05 -10.63 4.09
N ALA A 101 -0.79 -9.62 3.85
CA ALA A 101 -1.73 -9.60 2.74
C ALA A 101 -0.99 -9.92 1.43
N VAL A 102 -1.44 -10.94 0.71
CA VAL A 102 -0.77 -11.46 -0.49
C VAL A 102 -1.06 -10.59 -1.72
N ASP A 103 -2.11 -9.77 -1.66
CA ASP A 103 -2.67 -9.00 -2.78
C ASP A 103 -3.17 -7.59 -2.39
N PHE A 104 -3.04 -7.19 -1.12
CA PHE A 104 -3.55 -5.91 -0.60
C PHE A 104 -5.04 -5.65 -0.90
N GLU A 105 -5.89 -6.68 -0.78
CA GLU A 105 -7.33 -6.61 -1.12
C GLU A 105 -7.54 -6.21 -2.59
N GLY A 106 -6.90 -6.90 -3.54
CA GLY A 106 -6.90 -6.52 -4.96
C GLY A 106 -6.30 -5.14 -5.22
N HIS A 107 -5.26 -4.79 -4.45
CA HIS A 107 -4.59 -3.50 -4.46
C HIS A 107 -5.52 -2.30 -4.25
N THR A 108 -6.66 -2.49 -3.57
CA THR A 108 -7.56 -1.41 -3.16
C THR A 108 -7.07 -0.70 -1.90
N ASN A 109 -6.21 -1.35 -1.11
CA ASN A 109 -5.63 -0.76 0.08
C ASN A 109 -4.71 0.42 -0.27
N LEU A 110 -5.00 1.60 0.29
CA LEU A 110 -4.22 2.83 0.06
C LEU A 110 -2.74 2.71 0.46
N LEU A 111 -2.40 1.85 1.42
CA LEU A 111 -1.02 1.64 1.83
C LEU A 111 -0.15 1.11 0.69
N PHE A 112 -0.73 0.32 -0.21
CA PHE A 112 -0.04 -0.15 -1.41
C PHE A 112 0.39 1.01 -2.31
N TRP A 113 -0.43 2.06 -2.41
CA TRP A 113 -0.17 3.20 -3.29
C TRP A 113 0.74 4.24 -2.63
N ASP A 114 0.49 4.54 -1.37
CA ASP A 114 1.18 5.60 -0.63
C ASP A 114 2.51 5.17 -0.04
N LYS A 115 2.54 4.01 0.60
CA LYS A 115 3.73 3.55 1.31
C LYS A 115 4.48 2.56 0.44
N PHE A 116 5.69 2.23 0.86
CA PHE A 116 6.46 1.12 0.31
C PHE A 116 5.87 -0.25 0.69
N ALA A 117 4.55 -0.33 0.90
CA ALA A 117 3.84 -1.56 1.14
C ALA A 117 3.85 -2.37 -0.16
N ALA A 118 4.37 -3.57 -0.03
CA ALA A 118 4.50 -4.57 -1.07
C ALA A 118 4.74 -5.91 -0.36
N ARG A 119 4.68 -7.01 -1.10
CA ARG A 119 4.95 -8.33 -0.52
C ARG A 119 6.37 -8.38 0.05
N PRO A 120 6.57 -8.96 1.25
CA PRO A 120 7.89 -9.08 1.84
C PRO A 120 8.75 -10.00 0.98
N GLY A 121 9.94 -9.53 0.64
CA GLY A 121 10.86 -10.29 -0.18
C GLY A 121 12.33 -10.03 0.11
N LEU A 122 12.69 -9.24 1.12
CA LEU A 122 14.10 -8.93 1.37
C LEU A 122 14.80 -10.13 2.05
N GLY A 123 15.86 -10.63 1.43
CA GLY A 123 16.80 -11.52 2.11
C GLY A 123 17.76 -10.76 3.03
N SER A 124 18.58 -11.48 3.78
CA SER A 124 19.56 -10.92 4.71
C SER A 124 20.67 -10.10 4.04
N ASP A 125 20.87 -10.26 2.73
CA ASP A 125 21.77 -9.47 1.88
C ASP A 125 21.07 -8.29 1.19
N CYS A 126 19.84 -7.98 1.60
CA CYS A 126 19.00 -6.90 1.07
C CYS A 126 18.60 -7.07 -0.40
N MET A 127 18.74 -8.28 -0.93
CA MET A 127 18.27 -8.62 -2.26
C MET A 127 16.83 -9.14 -2.19
N ILE A 128 16.01 -8.66 -3.11
CA ILE A 128 14.62 -9.10 -3.27
C ILE A 128 14.60 -10.55 -3.79
N ARG A 129 13.94 -11.42 -3.03
CA ARG A 129 13.67 -12.85 -3.23
C ARG A 129 12.18 -13.12 -2.99
N PRO A 130 11.33 -12.76 -3.95
CA PRO A 130 9.89 -12.97 -3.85
C PRO A 130 9.58 -14.48 -3.82
N SER A 131 8.49 -14.83 -3.16
CA SER A 131 7.94 -16.18 -3.17
C SER A 131 6.73 -16.23 -4.09
N PHE A 132 6.67 -17.26 -4.92
CA PHE A 132 5.62 -17.47 -5.92
C PHE A 132 4.97 -18.83 -5.69
N MET A 133 3.66 -18.88 -5.88
CA MET A 133 2.90 -20.12 -5.80
C MET A 133 2.61 -20.61 -7.20
N VAL A 134 2.87 -21.90 -7.46
CA VAL A 134 2.56 -22.52 -8.75
C VAL A 134 1.08 -22.33 -9.08
N GLY A 135 0.78 -21.97 -10.34
CA GLY A 135 -0.58 -21.78 -10.83
C GLY A 135 -1.16 -20.38 -10.59
N LYS A 136 -0.55 -19.55 -9.74
CA LYS A 136 -0.98 -18.16 -9.53
C LYS A 136 -0.39 -17.23 -10.58
N THR A 137 -1.10 -16.12 -10.79
CA THR A 137 -0.76 -15.10 -11.78
C THR A 137 -0.07 -13.92 -11.10
N TYR A 138 0.98 -13.39 -11.72
CA TYR A 138 1.80 -12.33 -11.16
C TYR A 138 2.04 -11.23 -12.20
N LEU A 139 2.07 -9.99 -11.73
CA LEU A 139 2.53 -8.84 -12.50
C LEU A 139 4.03 -8.67 -12.27
N LEU A 140 4.82 -8.87 -13.31
CA LEU A 140 6.28 -8.97 -13.22
C LEU A 140 6.97 -7.82 -13.95
N PHE A 141 7.81 -7.09 -13.22
CA PHE A 141 8.63 -5.99 -13.72
C PHE A 141 10.07 -6.46 -13.94
N LEU A 142 10.37 -6.96 -15.14
CA LEU A 142 11.62 -7.67 -15.40
C LEU A 142 12.81 -6.71 -15.43
N GLY A 143 13.93 -7.15 -14.87
CA GLY A 143 15.17 -6.38 -14.80
C GLY A 143 15.20 -5.32 -13.68
N ASN A 144 14.13 -5.18 -12.90
CA ASN A 144 14.05 -4.23 -11.80
C ASN A 144 13.93 -4.95 -10.45
N GLN A 145 14.62 -4.42 -9.44
CA GLN A 145 14.55 -4.92 -8.07
C GLN A 145 13.66 -4.00 -7.26
N ASP A 146 12.35 -4.11 -7.45
CA ASP A 146 11.34 -3.38 -6.70
C ASP A 146 10.31 -4.36 -6.13
N LEU A 147 9.89 -4.17 -4.88
CA LEU A 147 8.99 -5.10 -4.20
C LEU A 147 7.62 -5.15 -4.88
N ARG A 148 7.10 -4.01 -5.38
CA ARG A 148 5.83 -3.95 -6.12
C ARG A 148 5.90 -4.61 -7.51
N GLY A 149 7.11 -4.94 -7.95
CA GLY A 149 7.38 -5.57 -9.23
C GLY A 149 7.07 -7.07 -9.29
N TYR A 150 6.53 -7.65 -8.22
CA TYR A 150 6.30 -9.09 -8.05
C TYR A 150 4.95 -9.42 -7.38
N GLU A 151 3.96 -8.54 -7.55
CA GLU A 151 2.65 -8.67 -6.92
C GLU A 151 1.79 -9.74 -7.59
N GLU A 152 1.00 -10.43 -6.77
CA GLU A 152 0.02 -11.43 -7.23
C GLU A 152 -1.21 -10.72 -7.78
N ILE A 153 -1.74 -11.19 -8.91
CA ILE A 153 -2.96 -10.71 -9.51
C ILE A 153 -4.00 -11.82 -9.44
N ILE A 154 -5.03 -11.61 -8.61
CA ILE A 154 -6.08 -12.60 -8.37
C ILE A 154 -7.24 -12.44 -9.35
N VAL A 155 -7.56 -11.20 -9.72
CA VAL A 155 -8.69 -10.83 -10.59
C VAL A 155 -8.25 -9.91 -11.73
N ASP A 156 -8.94 -9.96 -12.87
CA ASP A 156 -8.56 -9.22 -14.08
C ASP A 156 -8.72 -7.69 -13.95
N ASP A 157 -9.57 -7.26 -13.03
CA ASP A 157 -9.87 -5.87 -12.67
C ASP A 157 -9.04 -5.36 -11.49
N ASP A 158 -7.97 -6.07 -11.12
CA ASP A 158 -7.00 -5.64 -10.12
C ASP A 158 -6.47 -4.23 -10.40
N LEU A 159 -6.51 -3.36 -9.38
CA LEU A 159 -6.16 -1.95 -9.56
C LEU A 159 -4.72 -1.73 -9.95
N TRP A 160 -3.80 -2.56 -9.46
CA TRP A 160 -2.40 -2.44 -9.82
C TRP A 160 -2.19 -2.78 -11.28
N LEU A 161 -2.79 -3.87 -11.76
CA LEU A 161 -2.76 -4.24 -13.18
C LEU A 161 -3.37 -3.15 -14.08
N LEU A 162 -4.54 -2.62 -13.71
CA LEU A 162 -5.20 -1.54 -14.46
C LEU A 162 -4.33 -0.27 -14.50
N ALA A 163 -3.73 0.12 -13.38
CA ALA A 163 -2.86 1.28 -13.29
C ALA A 163 -1.63 1.15 -14.20
N VAL A 164 -1.00 -0.02 -14.20
CA VAL A 164 0.19 -0.30 -15.01
C VAL A 164 -0.16 -0.25 -16.49
N ARG A 165 -1.25 -0.89 -16.92
CA ARG A 165 -1.73 -0.80 -18.31
C ARG A 165 -2.00 0.65 -18.74
N LYS A 166 -2.65 1.45 -17.88
CA LYS A 166 -2.90 2.88 -18.12
C LYS A 166 -1.59 3.68 -18.24
N LEU A 167 -0.63 3.47 -17.34
CA LEU A 167 0.68 4.15 -17.36
C LEU A 167 1.53 3.78 -18.57
N VAL A 168 1.48 2.52 -19.01
CA VAL A 168 2.21 2.09 -20.21
C VAL A 168 1.62 2.74 -21.46
N ARG A 169 0.29 2.84 -21.57
CA ARG A 169 -0.39 3.53 -22.68
C ARG A 169 -0.17 5.05 -22.65
N ASN A 170 -0.16 5.65 -21.45
CA ASN A 170 0.06 7.08 -21.26
C ASN A 170 1.00 7.35 -20.07
N PRO A 171 2.33 7.43 -20.31
CA PRO A 171 3.32 7.65 -19.26
C PRO A 171 3.25 9.02 -18.58
N LYS A 172 2.42 9.95 -19.10
CA LYS A 172 2.21 11.29 -18.53
C LYS A 172 1.17 11.31 -17.41
N LEU A 173 0.49 10.19 -17.13
CA LEU A 173 -0.48 10.11 -16.04
C LEU A 173 0.21 10.25 -14.67
N ALA A 174 -0.36 11.09 -13.80
CA ALA A 174 0.22 11.45 -12.50
C ALA A 174 0.08 10.38 -11.40
N SER A 175 -0.70 9.32 -11.63
CA SER A 175 -0.96 8.24 -10.65
C SER A 175 -1.16 6.88 -11.30
N GLY A 176 -1.34 6.80 -12.62
CA GLY A 176 -1.77 5.60 -13.33
C GLY A 176 -3.22 5.18 -13.10
N LEU A 177 -3.79 5.57 -11.97
CA LEU A 177 -5.23 5.52 -11.69
C LEU A 177 -5.77 6.94 -11.65
N SER A 178 -6.39 7.37 -12.75
CA SER A 178 -7.51 8.29 -12.62
C SER A 178 -8.73 7.41 -12.36
N ILE A 179 -9.10 7.35 -11.08
CA ILE A 179 -10.36 6.78 -10.62
C ILE A 179 -11.15 7.91 -9.99
N THR A 180 -12.44 7.94 -10.25
CA THR A 180 -13.34 8.86 -9.59
C THR A 180 -13.40 8.56 -8.10
N ILE A 181 -13.87 9.52 -7.30
CA ILE A 181 -14.15 9.25 -5.89
C ILE A 181 -15.13 8.09 -5.79
N LYS A 182 -16.17 8.06 -6.62
CA LYS A 182 -17.15 6.98 -6.64
C LYS A 182 -16.51 5.61 -6.84
N GLU A 183 -15.67 5.46 -7.86
CA GLU A 183 -14.95 4.22 -8.14
C GLU A 183 -14.04 3.83 -6.96
N TRP A 184 -13.21 4.76 -6.46
CA TRP A 184 -12.34 4.47 -5.31
C TRP A 184 -13.13 4.02 -4.09
N LEU A 185 -14.27 4.67 -3.84
CA LEU A 185 -15.16 4.31 -2.76
C LEU A 185 -15.71 2.92 -2.96
N GLU A 186 -16.34 2.62 -4.09
CA GLU A 186 -16.91 1.31 -4.42
C GLU A 186 -15.91 0.18 -4.14
N MET A 187 -14.64 0.41 -4.46
CA MET A 187 -13.54 -0.53 -4.27
C MET A 187 -13.00 -0.63 -2.83
N SER A 188 -13.18 0.41 -2.02
CA SER A 188 -12.63 0.45 -0.66
C SER A 188 -13.58 -0.19 0.35
N ASN A 189 -13.22 -1.37 0.85
CA ASN A 189 -13.99 -2.11 1.86
C ASN A 189 -14.06 -1.38 3.21
N ASN A 190 -13.04 -0.58 3.54
CA ASN A 190 -12.88 0.10 4.83
C ASN A 190 -13.01 1.63 4.74
N ALA A 191 -13.54 2.14 3.63
CA ALA A 191 -13.80 3.57 3.50
C ALA A 191 -15.09 3.96 4.20
N PHE A 192 -15.01 4.97 5.06
CA PHE A 192 -16.17 5.67 5.60
C PHE A 192 -16.33 7.01 4.90
N ILE A 193 -17.56 7.35 4.54
CA ILE A 193 -17.93 8.70 4.16
C ILE A 193 -19.09 9.18 5.00
N GLY A 194 -18.94 10.34 5.61
CA GLY A 194 -20.03 11.04 6.27
C GLY A 194 -20.14 12.48 5.81
N VAL A 195 -21.35 13.02 5.86
CA VAL A 195 -21.60 14.46 5.94
C VAL A 195 -21.63 14.83 7.41
N ALA A 196 -20.91 15.88 7.82
CA ALA A 196 -20.88 16.33 9.21
C ALA A 196 -21.67 17.63 9.44
N ASN A 197 -22.25 17.75 10.65
CA ASN A 197 -23.31 18.67 11.03
C ASN A 197 -22.79 19.90 11.81
N ASP A 198 -21.71 20.55 11.33
CA ASP A 198 -20.94 21.58 12.06
C ASP A 198 -19.89 21.00 13.04
N CYS A 199 -18.83 21.77 13.28
CA CYS A 199 -17.81 21.44 14.26
C CYS A 199 -17.98 22.28 15.53
N GLN A 200 -18.20 21.59 16.65
CA GLN A 200 -18.20 22.23 17.97
C GLN A 200 -16.91 21.85 18.70
N GLY A 201 -16.01 22.83 18.84
CA GLY A 201 -14.69 22.66 19.44
C GLY A 201 -13.77 21.78 18.59
N ASN A 202 -13.03 20.88 19.23
CA ASN A 202 -12.17 19.90 18.55
C ASN A 202 -13.03 18.69 18.16
N GLY A 203 -14.02 18.87 17.31
CA GLY A 203 -15.17 17.97 17.31
C GLY A 203 -16.00 18.02 16.05
N PHE A 204 -16.49 16.89 15.55
CA PHE A 204 -17.57 16.86 14.57
C PHE A 204 -18.64 15.82 14.93
N THR A 205 -19.86 16.04 14.46
CA THR A 205 -20.95 15.05 14.48
C THR A 205 -21.26 14.65 13.05
N VAL A 206 -21.38 13.35 12.77
CA VAL A 206 -21.80 12.87 11.45
C VAL A 206 -23.32 13.01 11.35
N LYS A 207 -23.78 13.86 10.42
CA LYS A 207 -25.19 14.05 10.05
C LYS A 207 -25.75 12.79 9.42
N ARG A 208 -25.03 12.25 8.43
CA ARG A 208 -25.41 11.04 7.72
C ARG A 208 -24.19 10.34 7.13
N THR A 209 -24.28 9.03 7.00
CA THR A 209 -23.27 8.21 6.36
C THR A 209 -23.64 7.99 4.90
N LEU A 210 -22.71 8.32 4.00
CA LEU A 210 -22.84 8.08 2.57
C LEU A 210 -22.26 6.70 2.19
N LYS A 211 -21.22 6.23 2.90
CA LYS A 211 -20.64 4.88 2.71
C LYS A 211 -19.95 4.38 3.97
N GLY A 212 -19.93 3.06 4.16
CA GLY A 212 -19.14 2.39 5.18
C GLY A 212 -19.77 2.47 6.56
N LYS A 213 -19.16 1.77 7.53
CA LYS A 213 -19.53 1.95 8.94
C LYS A 213 -18.68 3.06 9.54
N LEU A 214 -19.27 3.90 10.38
CA LEU A 214 -18.50 4.86 11.16
C LEU A 214 -17.42 4.09 11.92
N PRO A 215 -16.13 4.46 11.79
CA PRO A 215 -15.05 3.86 12.55
C PRO A 215 -15.40 3.70 14.02
N LEU A 216 -15.12 2.55 14.63
CA LEU A 216 -15.34 2.35 16.08
C LEU A 216 -14.57 3.38 16.91
N ILE A 217 -13.38 3.78 16.45
CA ILE A 217 -12.60 4.86 17.05
C ILE A 217 -13.30 6.23 17.01
N TRP A 218 -14.33 6.35 16.18
CA TRP A 218 -15.22 7.51 16.06
C TRP A 218 -16.64 7.21 16.56
N ASN A 219 -16.89 6.02 17.07
CA ASN A 219 -18.15 5.66 17.72
C ASN A 219 -17.93 5.79 19.23
N THR A 220 -17.80 7.03 19.72
CA THR A 220 -17.69 7.31 21.16
C THR A 220 -19.04 7.21 21.88
N SER A 221 -20.10 6.80 21.19
CA SER A 221 -21.49 6.84 21.66
C SER A 221 -22.17 5.47 21.59
N GLN A 222 -21.69 4.50 22.39
CA GLN A 222 -22.63 3.53 22.99
C GLN A 222 -23.32 4.07 24.24
N ASN A 223 -23.14 5.36 24.56
CA ASN A 223 -24.09 6.11 25.38
C ASN A 223 -24.46 7.39 24.64
N GLU A 224 -25.77 7.68 24.59
CA GLU A 224 -26.47 8.73 23.85
C GLU A 224 -26.10 10.19 24.25
N SER A 225 -24.83 10.47 24.52
CA SER A 225 -24.36 11.83 24.76
C SER A 225 -23.60 12.36 23.53
N LYS A 226 -24.04 13.54 23.11
CA LYS A 226 -23.53 14.42 22.06
C LYS A 226 -22.05 14.82 22.28
N GLN A 227 -21.13 13.87 22.37
CA GLN A 227 -19.72 14.20 22.54
C GLN A 227 -19.03 14.36 21.18
N PRO A 228 -18.38 15.51 20.94
CA PRO A 228 -17.67 15.78 19.70
C PRO A 228 -16.49 14.81 19.49
N LEU A 229 -16.36 14.29 18.27
CA LEU A 229 -15.24 13.44 17.88
C LEU A 229 -13.95 14.24 17.81
N LYS A 230 -12.97 13.96 18.70
CA LYS A 230 -11.66 14.64 18.72
C LYS A 230 -10.80 14.28 17.51
N PRO A 231 -10.62 15.19 16.53
CA PRO A 231 -9.68 14.96 15.44
C PRO A 231 -8.24 14.99 15.95
N SER A 232 -7.26 14.64 15.12
CA SER A 232 -5.87 14.95 15.46
C SER A 232 -5.69 16.48 15.44
N SER A 233 -4.59 16.98 16.00
CA SER A 233 -4.28 18.42 16.07
C SER A 233 -4.32 19.16 14.73
N ASP A 234 -4.37 18.46 13.60
CA ASP A 234 -4.28 19.02 12.25
C ASP A 234 -5.64 19.37 11.62
N TYR A 235 -6.76 19.08 12.30
CA TYR A 235 -8.08 19.42 11.76
C TYR A 235 -8.57 20.76 12.31
N ARG A 236 -8.58 21.78 11.46
CA ARG A 236 -9.35 23.00 11.70
C ARG A 236 -10.61 22.95 10.85
N CYS A 237 -11.74 22.65 11.48
CA CYS A 237 -13.02 22.79 10.79
C CYS A 237 -13.36 24.25 10.55
N LEU A 238 -13.92 24.55 9.39
CA LEU A 238 -14.53 25.84 9.12
C LEU A 238 -15.95 25.84 9.73
N LYS A 239 -16.18 26.74 10.70
CA LYS A 239 -17.49 26.90 11.36
C LYS A 239 -18.58 27.22 10.33
N GLY A 240 -19.72 26.55 10.41
CA GLY A 240 -20.88 26.81 9.53
C GLY A 240 -20.76 26.25 8.10
N ALA A 241 -19.86 25.29 7.87
CA ALA A 241 -19.82 24.54 6.63
C ALA A 241 -20.22 23.08 6.88
N GLU A 242 -21.04 22.51 6.00
CA GLU A 242 -21.06 21.05 5.85
C GLU A 242 -19.75 20.64 5.18
N PHE A 243 -19.17 19.53 5.64
CA PHE A 243 -17.97 18.97 5.04
C PHE A 243 -18.07 17.44 4.93
N LEU A 244 -17.48 16.94 3.84
CA LEU A 244 -17.30 15.52 3.60
C LEU A 244 -16.17 15.01 4.49
N ILE A 245 -16.41 13.92 5.19
CA ILE A 245 -15.37 13.20 5.95
C ILE A 245 -15.13 11.89 5.24
N ILE A 246 -13.95 11.74 4.65
CA ILE A 246 -13.47 10.46 4.14
C ILE A 246 -12.50 9.91 5.18
N SER A 247 -12.78 8.72 5.71
CA SER A 247 -11.88 8.01 6.62
C SER A 247 -11.52 6.66 6.05
N TYR A 248 -10.27 6.28 6.27
CA TYR A 248 -9.81 4.92 6.07
C TYR A 248 -9.22 4.43 7.38
N ILE A 249 -9.80 3.37 7.95
CA ILE A 249 -9.21 2.71 9.12
C ILE A 249 -8.32 1.59 8.61
N ASP A 250 -7.04 1.67 8.94
CA ASP A 250 -6.15 0.54 8.83
C ASP A 250 -6.27 -0.33 10.09
N GLY A 251 -6.44 -1.64 9.92
CA GLY A 251 -6.48 -2.60 11.02
C GLY A 251 -5.12 -2.84 11.70
N PHE A 252 -4.02 -2.28 11.16
CA PHE A 252 -2.67 -2.69 11.55
C PHE A 252 -1.83 -1.68 12.35
N THR A 253 -2.28 -0.46 12.66
CA THR A 253 -1.46 0.48 13.46
C THR A 253 -2.23 1.36 14.46
N TYR A 254 -1.77 1.37 15.72
CA TYR A 254 -2.17 2.32 16.78
C TYR A 254 -1.85 3.80 16.45
N PHE A 255 -1.13 4.06 15.35
CA PHE A 255 -0.82 5.39 14.81
C PHE A 255 -1.26 5.49 13.35
N GLY A 256 -2.58 5.41 13.11
CA GLY A 256 -3.15 5.62 11.79
C GLY A 256 -2.79 7.01 11.24
N SER A 257 -2.16 7.06 10.07
CA SER A 257 -2.06 8.28 9.25
C SER A 257 -3.48 8.69 8.86
N ARG A 258 -3.96 9.77 9.48
CA ARG A 258 -5.33 10.26 9.29
C ARG A 258 -5.37 11.11 8.03
N LEU A 259 -5.84 10.56 6.92
CA LEU A 259 -6.38 11.38 5.84
C LEU A 259 -7.84 11.64 6.15
N ALA A 260 -8.18 12.89 6.42
CA ALA A 260 -9.49 13.39 6.04
C ALA A 260 -9.28 14.66 5.22
N THR A 261 -9.74 14.62 3.98
CA THR A 261 -9.86 15.81 3.14
C THR A 261 -11.19 16.45 3.43
N GLN A 262 -11.20 17.73 3.80
CA GLN A 262 -12.42 18.51 3.92
C GLN A 262 -12.77 19.13 2.57
N VAL A 263 -14.00 18.88 2.12
CA VAL A 263 -14.59 19.57 0.96
C VAL A 263 -15.74 20.41 1.48
N ARG A 264 -15.67 21.73 1.27
CA ARG A 264 -16.77 22.62 1.60
C ARG A 264 -17.94 22.34 0.66
N ILE A 265 -19.09 22.01 1.21
CA ILE A 265 -20.34 21.89 0.45
C ILE A 265 -20.93 23.29 0.27
N THR A 266 -21.15 23.72 -0.97
CA THR A 266 -21.89 24.96 -1.26
C THR A 266 -23.24 24.61 -1.91
N ASP A 267 -24.31 24.94 -1.19
CA ASP A 267 -25.74 25.13 -1.52
C ASP A 267 -26.52 24.11 -2.39
N ASN A 268 -25.90 23.08 -2.97
CA ASN A 268 -26.63 21.96 -3.57
C ASN A 268 -25.96 20.62 -3.27
N GLU A 269 -26.45 19.95 -2.23
CA GLU A 269 -25.93 18.67 -1.72
C GLU A 269 -25.98 17.55 -2.77
N ALA A 270 -27.02 17.52 -3.62
CA ALA A 270 -27.16 16.54 -4.68
C ALA A 270 -26.16 16.77 -5.82
N SER A 271 -25.95 18.04 -6.21
CA SER A 271 -24.90 18.40 -7.17
C SER A 271 -23.53 18.05 -6.63
N LEU A 272 -23.21 18.41 -5.38
CA LEU A 272 -21.89 18.11 -4.84
C LEU A 272 -21.63 16.60 -4.72
N VAL A 273 -22.60 15.80 -4.28
CA VAL A 273 -22.42 14.34 -4.24
C VAL A 273 -22.17 13.79 -5.64
N GLN A 274 -22.91 14.28 -6.65
CA GLN A 274 -22.71 13.90 -8.05
C GLN A 274 -21.35 14.39 -8.59
N ASP A 275 -20.97 15.63 -8.28
CA ASP A 275 -19.71 16.25 -8.68
C ASP A 275 -18.52 15.58 -8.03
N LEU A 276 -18.62 15.23 -6.75
CA LEU A 276 -17.63 14.40 -6.03
C LEU A 276 -17.57 13.00 -6.62
N GLN A 277 -18.72 12.36 -6.86
CA GLN A 277 -18.76 11.04 -7.48
C GLN A 277 -18.11 11.03 -8.87
N ASN A 278 -18.20 12.13 -9.62
CA ASN A 278 -17.61 12.26 -10.95
C ASN A 278 -16.22 12.93 -10.93
N SER A 279 -15.81 13.51 -9.80
CA SER A 279 -14.50 14.11 -9.61
C SER A 279 -13.45 13.03 -9.68
N GLN A 280 -12.43 13.26 -10.51
CA GLN A 280 -11.27 12.38 -10.56
C GLN A 280 -10.40 12.60 -9.33
N ILE A 281 -10.16 11.53 -8.55
CA ILE A 281 -9.10 11.55 -7.55
C ILE A 281 -7.79 11.25 -8.26
N GLN A 282 -6.82 12.15 -8.12
CA GLN A 282 -5.42 11.77 -8.30
C GLN A 282 -4.91 11.25 -6.97
N ILE A 283 -4.77 9.92 -6.86
CA ILE A 283 -4.11 9.29 -5.73
C ILE A 283 -2.60 9.50 -5.92
N ILE A 284 -2.05 10.52 -5.27
CA ILE A 284 -0.62 10.77 -5.18
C ILE A 284 -0.22 10.50 -3.72
N GLY A 285 -0.04 9.23 -3.41
CA GLY A 285 0.14 8.73 -2.04
C GLY A 285 -0.97 9.13 -1.06
N THR A 286 -0.61 9.54 0.16
CA THR A 286 -1.44 9.95 1.30
C THR A 286 -1.98 11.37 1.12
N LYS A 287 -1.97 11.94 -0.07
CA LYS A 287 -2.56 13.26 -0.31
C LYS A 287 -3.53 13.17 -1.47
N ILE A 288 -4.82 13.27 -1.14
CA ILE A 288 -5.86 13.59 -2.11
C ILE A 288 -5.68 15.09 -2.44
N LEU A 289 -4.95 15.38 -3.52
CA LEU A 289 -4.70 16.75 -3.96
C LEU A 289 -5.83 17.22 -4.88
N LYS A 290 -6.69 18.09 -4.33
CA LYS A 290 -7.67 18.96 -5.01
C LYS A 290 -8.68 18.31 -5.97
N PHE A 291 -9.95 18.62 -5.72
CA PHE A 291 -11.05 18.48 -6.68
C PHE A 291 -10.85 19.50 -7.81
N LYS A 292 -10.97 19.05 -9.07
CA LYS A 292 -11.08 19.92 -10.24
C LYS A 292 -12.54 20.04 -10.63
#